data_AF-A0A1T4VXG4-F1
#
_entry.id   AF-A0A1T4VXG4-F1
#
_cell.length_a   1.000
_cell.length_b   1.000
_cell.length_c   1.000
_cell.angle_alpha   90.00
_cell.angle_beta   90.00
_cell.angle_gamma   90.00
#
_symmetry.space_group_name_H-M   'P 1'
#
loop_
_entity.id
_entity.type
_entity.pdbx_description
1 polymer ?
#
loop_
_entity_poly.entity_id
_entity_poly.type
_entity_poly.pdbx_seq_one_letter_code
_entity_poly.pdbx_strand_id
1 'polypeptide(L)'
;MAINSNPSLKARHMLFSATTGGGKTTAVHQLPQLNKARRIALYDPYDAYTQLGKKTVIKTYSLKHFAFALEKAMKQKKSFVVSLCRTYGGKELTLFARIVWALADGNKELHVVIEELIGSIVSPQTLSKPVAELWNGGRQFGLVMYALFQRPQEVPKTVVRQSQFKWIGKQDAKADCRYWSAEIDVPIEDIDRLQDLEYYLKEKGAAPQYGKIALPD
;
A
#
# COMPACT_ATOMS: atom_id res chain seq x y z
N MET A 1 11.44 10.16 15.74
CA MET A 1 11.40 10.99 14.50
C MET A 1 12.20 10.25 13.45
N ALA A 2 11.89 10.39 12.16
CA ALA A 2 12.63 9.70 11.09
C ALA A 2 14.13 10.02 11.14
N ILE A 3 14.99 9.01 10.96
CA ILE A 3 16.46 9.14 11.07
C ILE A 3 17.19 8.55 9.86
N ASN A 4 18.48 8.89 9.72
CA ASN A 4 19.36 8.34 8.69
C ASN A 4 18.84 8.54 7.27
N SER A 5 18.53 9.79 6.89
CA SER A 5 18.09 10.09 5.52
C SER A 5 19.08 9.54 4.50
N ASN A 6 18.58 8.77 3.53
CA ASN A 6 19.36 8.11 2.50
C ASN A 6 18.76 8.39 1.12
N PRO A 7 19.27 9.40 0.38
CA PRO A 7 18.78 9.76 -0.95
C PRO A 7 18.92 8.65 -1.99
N SER A 8 19.83 7.68 -1.78
CA SER A 8 20.11 6.59 -2.74
C SER A 8 19.03 5.50 -2.78
N LEU A 9 18.11 5.48 -1.81
CA LEU A 9 17.03 4.49 -1.78
C LEU A 9 16.11 4.64 -3.00
N LYS A 10 15.86 3.52 -3.69
CA LYS A 10 15.01 3.45 -4.88
C LYS A 10 13.54 3.67 -4.52
N ALA A 11 12.82 4.40 -5.37
CA ALA A 11 11.37 4.53 -5.27
C ALA A 11 10.70 3.17 -5.52
N ARG A 12 9.93 2.68 -4.56
CA ARG A 12 9.25 1.37 -4.64
C ARG A 12 7.82 1.40 -4.13
N HIS A 13 7.27 2.59 -3.92
CA HIS A 13 5.85 2.74 -3.57
C HIS A 13 4.99 2.13 -4.67
N MET A 14 3.91 1.46 -4.29
CA MET A 14 3.03 0.74 -5.21
C MET A 14 1.57 1.02 -4.86
N LEU A 15 0.76 1.34 -5.86
CA LEU A 15 -0.70 1.41 -5.72
C LEU A 15 -1.33 0.18 -6.36
N PHE A 16 -2.39 -0.32 -5.75
CA PHE A 16 -3.25 -1.35 -6.31
C PHE A 16 -4.65 -0.77 -6.50
N SER A 17 -5.22 -0.93 -7.70
CA SER A 17 -6.61 -0.58 -7.97
C SER A 17 -7.30 -1.67 -8.76
N ALA A 18 -8.46 -2.09 -8.27
CA ALA A 18 -9.38 -3.03 -8.92
C ALA A 18 -10.69 -3.00 -8.15
N THR A 19 -11.79 -3.37 -8.79
CA THR A 19 -13.07 -3.56 -8.10
C THR A 19 -13.03 -4.71 -7.08
N THR A 20 -14.13 -4.93 -6.37
CA THR A 20 -14.31 -6.09 -5.49
C THR A 20 -14.23 -7.39 -6.31
N GLY A 21 -13.54 -8.41 -5.80
CA GLY A 21 -13.26 -9.63 -6.58
C GLY A 21 -12.10 -9.51 -7.57
N GLY A 22 -11.65 -8.28 -7.89
CA GLY A 22 -10.53 -8.04 -8.80
C GLY A 22 -9.15 -8.45 -8.28
N GLY A 23 -9.04 -9.05 -7.09
CA GLY A 23 -7.82 -9.71 -6.62
C GLY A 23 -6.79 -8.86 -5.88
N LYS A 24 -7.08 -7.61 -5.49
CA LYS A 24 -6.09 -6.70 -4.83
C LYS A 24 -5.42 -7.33 -3.60
N THR A 25 -6.20 -7.80 -2.64
CA THR A 25 -5.68 -8.39 -1.40
C THR A 25 -4.88 -9.67 -1.71
N THR A 26 -5.34 -10.49 -2.65
CA THR A 26 -4.57 -11.66 -3.15
C THR A 26 -3.25 -11.23 -3.79
N ALA A 27 -3.24 -10.16 -4.58
CA ALA A 27 -2.03 -9.60 -5.19
C ALA A 27 -1.00 -9.21 -4.12
N VAL A 28 -1.45 -8.56 -3.04
CA VAL A 28 -0.61 -8.19 -1.89
C VAL A 28 -0.02 -9.44 -1.22
N HIS A 29 -0.83 -10.48 -1.00
CA HIS A 29 -0.36 -11.74 -0.42
C HIS A 29 0.64 -12.48 -1.30
N GLN A 30 0.57 -12.32 -2.62
CA GLN A 30 1.49 -12.98 -3.55
C GLN A 30 2.71 -12.14 -3.89
N LEU A 31 2.70 -10.85 -3.55
CA LEU A 31 3.77 -9.92 -3.91
C LEU A 31 5.12 -10.36 -3.30
N PRO A 32 6.11 -10.76 -4.12
CA PRO A 32 7.38 -11.29 -3.61
C PRO A 32 8.12 -10.32 -2.69
N GLN A 33 8.00 -9.02 -2.97
CA GLN A 33 8.63 -7.95 -2.20
C GLN A 33 8.09 -7.90 -0.77
N LEU A 34 6.76 -7.99 -0.58
CA LEU A 34 6.14 -8.03 0.76
C LEU A 34 6.38 -9.37 1.46
N ASN A 35 6.30 -10.48 0.72
CA ASN A 35 6.56 -11.80 1.29
C ASN A 35 7.98 -11.93 1.86
N LYS A 36 8.97 -11.35 1.18
CA LYS A 36 10.38 -11.31 1.60
C LYS A 36 10.70 -10.15 2.56
N ALA A 37 9.84 -9.14 2.66
CA ALA A 37 10.06 -8.00 3.55
C ALA A 37 10.21 -8.47 5.02
N ARG A 38 11.21 -7.91 5.71
CA ARG A 38 11.48 -8.26 7.11
C ARG A 38 10.59 -7.50 8.08
N ARG A 39 10.16 -6.30 7.75
CA ARG A 39 9.47 -5.38 8.66
C ARG A 39 8.26 -4.80 7.95
N ILE A 40 7.09 -5.10 8.47
CA ILE A 40 5.82 -4.71 7.85
C ILE A 40 4.90 -4.11 8.91
N ALA A 41 4.32 -2.95 8.58
CA ALA A 41 3.22 -2.34 9.31
C ALA A 41 1.97 -2.33 8.43
N LEU A 42 0.82 -2.69 8.98
CA LEU A 42 -0.46 -2.71 8.26
C LEU A 42 -1.44 -1.73 8.92
N TYR A 43 -2.12 -0.95 8.09
CA TYR A 43 -3.36 -0.25 8.44
C TYR A 43 -4.51 -1.03 7.81
N ASP A 44 -5.25 -1.76 8.63
CA ASP A 44 -6.17 -2.83 8.21
C ASP A 44 -7.54 -2.65 8.89
N PRO A 45 -8.35 -1.68 8.45
CA PRO A 45 -9.67 -1.43 9.02
C PRO A 45 -10.59 -2.66 9.00
N TYR A 46 -10.39 -3.56 8.04
CA TYR A 46 -11.25 -4.74 7.84
C TYR A 46 -10.69 -6.03 8.43
N ASP A 47 -9.51 -5.98 9.05
CA ASP A 47 -8.88 -7.13 9.71
C ASP A 47 -8.65 -8.32 8.73
N ALA A 48 -8.28 -8.00 7.49
CA ALA A 48 -8.15 -8.92 6.37
C ALA A 48 -6.92 -9.84 6.47
N TYR A 49 -5.92 -9.49 7.28
CA TYR A 49 -4.64 -10.20 7.31
C TYR A 49 -4.46 -11.05 8.57
N THR A 50 -4.32 -12.37 8.42
CA THR A 50 -3.86 -13.28 9.48
C THR A 50 -2.38 -13.65 9.34
N GLN A 51 -1.89 -13.66 8.10
CA GLN A 51 -0.51 -13.96 7.73
C GLN A 51 -0.08 -13.11 6.53
N LEU A 52 1.21 -12.81 6.43
CA LEU A 52 1.79 -12.19 5.23
C LEU A 52 3.18 -12.77 4.96
N GLY A 53 3.30 -13.48 3.83
CA GLY A 53 4.37 -14.44 3.61
C GLY A 53 4.38 -15.50 4.72
N LYS A 54 5.56 -15.84 5.25
CA LYS A 54 5.72 -16.81 6.34
C LYS A 54 5.49 -16.23 7.75
N LYS A 55 4.99 -15.00 7.85
CA LYS A 55 4.92 -14.25 9.12
C LYS A 55 3.46 -14.17 9.58
N THR A 56 3.19 -14.64 10.79
CA THR A 56 1.91 -14.40 11.47
C THR A 56 1.77 -12.91 11.78
N VAL A 57 0.57 -12.37 11.58
CA VAL A 57 0.27 -10.96 11.85
C VAL A 57 0.03 -10.76 13.35
N ILE A 58 0.78 -9.85 13.95
CA ILE A 58 0.52 -9.36 15.31
C ILE A 58 -0.61 -8.33 15.21
N LYS A 59 -1.83 -8.77 15.51
CA LYS A 59 -3.03 -7.92 15.47
C LYS A 59 -3.10 -7.01 16.69
N THR A 60 -3.38 -5.74 16.45
CA THR A 60 -3.63 -4.73 17.50
C THR A 60 -4.90 -3.96 17.18
N TYR A 61 -5.65 -3.53 18.20
CA TYR A 61 -6.98 -2.93 18.03
C TYR A 61 -7.06 -1.50 18.61
N SER A 62 -5.90 -0.86 18.79
CA SER A 62 -5.83 0.56 19.14
C SER A 62 -4.46 1.12 18.78
N LEU A 63 -4.39 2.43 18.53
CA LEU A 63 -3.13 3.12 18.21
C LEU A 63 -2.05 2.96 19.29
N LYS A 64 -2.45 2.94 20.57
CA LYS A 64 -1.52 2.74 21.69
C LYS A 64 -0.86 1.37 21.62
N HIS A 65 -1.65 0.31 21.43
CA HIS A 65 -1.12 -1.05 21.31
C HIS A 65 -0.31 -1.23 20.03
N PHE A 66 -0.76 -0.64 18.93
CA PHE A 66 -0.02 -0.62 17.67
C PHE A 66 1.36 0.02 17.83
N ALA A 67 1.44 1.22 18.41
CA ALA A 67 2.69 1.92 18.64
C ALA A 67 3.67 1.11 19.49
N PHE A 68 3.19 0.56 20.60
CA PHE A 68 4.01 -0.26 21.50
C PHE A 68 4.50 -1.56 20.83
N ALA A 69 3.61 -2.27 20.13
CA ALA A 69 3.95 -3.51 19.45
C ALA A 69 4.96 -3.27 18.32
N LEU A 70 4.76 -2.21 17.52
CA LEU A 70 5.65 -1.87 16.42
C LEU A 70 7.02 -1.42 16.93
N GLU A 71 7.09 -0.56 17.95
CA GLU A 71 8.35 -0.14 18.56
C GLU A 71 9.12 -1.35 19.13
N LYS A 72 8.43 -2.22 19.88
CA LYS A 72 9.01 -3.44 20.44
C LYS A 72 9.56 -4.34 19.33
N ALA A 73 8.83 -4.51 18.24
CA ALA A 73 9.24 -5.34 17.12
C ALA A 73 10.44 -4.73 16.37
N MET A 74 10.49 -3.40 16.21
CA MET A 74 11.59 -2.66 15.58
C MET A 74 12.92 -2.79 16.32
N LYS A 75 12.89 -2.99 17.65
CA LYS A 75 14.09 -3.24 18.47
C LYS A 75 14.62 -4.67 18.36
N GLN A 76 13.83 -5.60 17.81
CA GLN A 76 14.23 -7.00 17.67
C GLN A 76 14.93 -7.25 16.32
N LYS A 77 15.78 -8.29 16.26
CA LYS A 77 16.43 -8.74 15.01
C LYS A 77 15.52 -9.63 14.15
N LYS A 78 14.34 -10.02 14.65
CA LYS A 78 13.40 -10.93 13.98
C LYS A 78 12.54 -10.18 12.95
N SER A 79 12.09 -10.89 11.92
CA SER A 79 11.10 -10.35 11.00
C SER A 79 9.72 -10.30 11.65
N PHE A 80 8.89 -9.32 11.28
CA PHE A 80 7.57 -9.14 11.87
C PHE A 80 6.56 -8.54 10.89
N VAL A 81 5.28 -8.69 11.27
CA VAL A 81 4.15 -7.95 10.70
C VAL A 81 3.28 -7.49 11.87
N VAL A 82 3.07 -6.18 12.01
CA VAL A 82 2.20 -5.59 13.05
C VAL A 82 1.06 -4.86 12.35
N SER A 83 -0.17 -5.14 12.75
CA SER A 83 -1.37 -4.58 12.12
C SER A 83 -2.19 -3.75 13.11
N LEU A 84 -2.66 -2.58 12.67
CA LEU A 84 -3.74 -1.84 13.31
C LEU A 84 -5.07 -2.28 12.69
N CYS A 85 -5.78 -3.16 13.39
CA CYS A 85 -7.01 -3.79 12.97
C CYS A 85 -8.25 -3.04 13.50
N ARG A 86 -9.30 -2.92 12.67
CA ARG A 86 -10.64 -2.41 13.07
C ARG A 86 -10.65 -1.02 13.73
N THR A 87 -9.55 -0.29 13.65
CA THR A 87 -9.38 1.06 14.18
C THR A 87 -9.09 1.96 13.00
N TYR A 88 -10.03 2.84 12.67
CA TYR A 88 -9.94 3.66 11.47
C TYR A 88 -10.64 5.01 11.61
N GLY A 89 -10.33 5.90 10.68
CA GLY A 89 -10.79 7.29 10.68
C GLY A 89 -9.64 8.25 10.36
N GLY A 90 -9.98 9.50 10.03
CA GLY A 90 -8.96 10.49 9.63
C GLY A 90 -7.96 10.84 10.73
N LYS A 91 -8.41 10.85 12.00
CA LYS A 91 -7.52 11.06 13.14
C LYS A 91 -6.60 9.84 13.32
N GLU A 92 -7.17 8.65 13.19
CA GLU A 92 -6.50 7.36 13.39
C GLU A 92 -5.42 7.14 12.34
N LEU A 93 -5.75 7.37 11.07
CA LEU A 93 -4.82 7.32 9.95
C LEU A 93 -3.69 8.36 10.12
N THR A 94 -4.02 9.57 10.56
CA THR A 94 -3.02 10.62 10.82
C THR A 94 -2.05 10.22 11.95
N LEU A 95 -2.56 9.62 13.03
CA LEU A 95 -1.73 9.15 14.14
C LEU A 95 -0.92 7.90 13.75
N PHE A 96 -1.49 6.97 13.00
CA PHE A 96 -0.77 5.85 12.39
C PHE A 96 0.42 6.34 11.56
N ALA A 97 0.20 7.33 10.68
CA ALA A 97 1.25 7.92 9.86
C ALA A 97 2.36 8.54 10.71
N ARG A 98 2.01 9.26 11.79
CA ARG A 98 3.00 9.82 12.73
C ARG A 98 3.83 8.74 13.42
N ILE A 99 3.21 7.63 13.83
CA ILE A 99 3.91 6.49 14.46
C ILE A 99 4.90 5.86 13.48
N VAL A 100 4.45 5.53 12.27
CA VAL A 100 5.29 4.96 11.22
C VAL A 100 6.46 5.88 10.88
N TRP A 101 6.20 7.17 10.68
CA TRP A 101 7.23 8.17 10.42
C TRP A 101 8.23 8.28 11.57
N ALA A 102 7.76 8.25 12.82
CA ALA A 102 8.63 8.37 13.97
C ALA A 102 9.63 7.21 14.12
N LEU A 103 9.33 6.06 13.52
CA LEU A 103 10.14 4.84 13.54
C LEU A 103 10.89 4.58 12.21
N ALA A 104 10.77 5.47 11.22
CA ALA A 104 11.44 5.34 9.93
C ALA A 104 12.96 5.52 10.06
N ASP A 105 13.72 4.72 9.29
CA ASP A 105 15.18 4.66 9.32
C ASP A 105 15.69 4.33 7.90
N GLY A 106 16.42 5.27 7.28
CA GLY A 106 16.93 5.08 5.90
C GLY A 106 18.01 4.02 5.73
N ASN A 107 18.53 3.44 6.82
CA ASN A 107 19.37 2.24 6.76
C ASN A 107 18.56 0.94 6.68
N LYS A 108 17.25 1.03 6.93
CA LYS A 108 16.43 -0.13 7.24
C LYS A 108 14.99 0.08 6.74
N GLU A 109 14.64 -0.61 5.66
CA GLU A 109 13.30 -0.57 5.04
C GLU A 109 12.11 -1.03 5.92
N LEU A 110 11.07 -0.21 6.05
CA LEU A 110 9.78 -0.57 6.64
C LEU A 110 8.71 -0.55 5.54
N HIS A 111 8.11 -1.71 5.27
CA HIS A 111 7.01 -1.83 4.32
C HIS A 111 5.71 -1.50 5.02
N VAL A 112 4.89 -0.64 4.41
CA VAL A 112 3.66 -0.13 5.01
C VAL A 112 2.52 -0.35 4.06
N VAL A 113 1.55 -1.18 4.44
CA VAL A 113 0.35 -1.44 3.63
C VAL A 113 -0.82 -0.69 4.24
N ILE A 114 -1.58 0.00 3.39
CA ILE A 114 -2.85 0.64 3.74
C ILE A 114 -3.94 -0.03 2.91
N GLU A 115 -4.72 -0.90 3.55
CA GLU A 115 -5.75 -1.71 2.88
C GLU A 115 -6.92 -0.86 2.37
N GLU A 116 -7.35 0.10 3.18
CA GLU A 116 -8.42 1.01 2.80
C GLU A 116 -8.13 2.42 3.31
N LEU A 117 -7.83 3.31 2.37
CA LEU A 117 -7.55 4.71 2.67
C LEU A 117 -8.83 5.56 2.65
N ILE A 118 -9.82 5.24 1.80
CA ILE A 118 -10.95 6.13 1.55
C ILE A 118 -11.85 6.29 2.77
N GLY A 119 -12.10 5.20 3.50
CA GLY A 119 -12.90 5.22 4.73
C GLY A 119 -12.26 6.03 5.86
N SER A 120 -11.04 6.52 5.66
CA SER A 120 -10.28 7.31 6.63
C SER A 120 -9.87 8.69 6.13
N ILE A 121 -10.37 9.16 4.98
CA ILE A 121 -10.09 10.51 4.47
C ILE A 121 -11.40 11.22 4.11
N VAL A 122 -11.45 12.54 4.32
CA VAL A 122 -12.64 13.36 4.01
C VAL A 122 -12.82 13.52 2.50
N SER A 123 -11.71 13.67 1.78
CA SER A 123 -11.68 13.73 0.33
C SER A 123 -10.32 13.22 -0.18
N PRO A 124 -10.27 12.56 -1.34
CA PRO A 124 -9.03 12.22 -2.05
C PRO A 124 -8.12 13.43 -2.32
N GLN A 125 -8.69 14.64 -2.31
CA GLN A 125 -7.95 15.90 -2.51
C GLN A 125 -7.26 16.40 -1.23
N THR A 126 -7.63 15.86 -0.05
CA THR A 126 -7.25 16.42 1.26
C THR A 126 -6.56 15.39 2.15
N LEU A 127 -5.45 14.80 1.67
CA LEU A 127 -4.57 14.06 2.58
C LEU A 127 -4.01 14.98 3.66
N SER A 128 -4.10 14.54 4.91
CA SER A 128 -3.44 15.26 6.00
C SER A 128 -1.92 15.25 5.77
N LYS A 129 -1.25 16.34 6.16
CA LYS A 129 0.21 16.48 5.94
C LYS A 129 1.01 15.25 6.43
N PRO A 130 0.75 14.68 7.63
CA PRO A 130 1.49 13.49 8.06
C PRO A 130 1.30 12.27 7.17
N VAL A 131 0.11 12.08 6.60
CA VAL A 131 -0.17 10.95 5.70
C VAL A 131 0.51 11.18 4.36
N ALA A 132 0.40 12.39 3.80
CA ALA A 132 1.06 12.74 2.54
C ALA A 132 2.60 12.59 2.62
N GLU A 133 3.18 12.89 3.78
CA GLU A 133 4.62 12.81 4.01
C GLU A 133 5.18 11.38 3.89
N LEU A 134 4.36 10.36 4.19
CA LEU A 134 4.76 8.96 3.99
C LEU A 134 5.14 8.66 2.54
N TRP A 135 4.47 9.29 1.57
CA TRP A 135 4.78 9.17 0.15
C TRP A 135 5.79 10.19 -0.35
N ASN A 136 5.70 11.44 0.11
CA ASN A 136 6.56 12.51 -0.41
C ASN A 136 8.00 12.39 0.09
N GLY A 137 8.18 12.09 1.38
CA GLY A 137 9.49 12.04 2.03
C GLY A 137 9.90 10.63 2.48
N GLY A 138 8.95 9.71 2.66
CA GLY A 138 9.20 8.41 3.31
C GLY A 138 10.28 7.56 2.65
N ARG A 139 10.45 7.65 1.32
CA ARG A 139 11.46 6.90 0.56
C ARG A 139 12.86 7.02 1.14
N GLN A 140 13.34 8.25 1.41
CA GLN A 140 14.71 8.46 1.90
C GLN A 140 14.89 7.95 3.33
N PHE A 141 13.81 7.68 4.06
CA PHE A 141 13.82 7.13 5.41
C PHE A 141 13.41 5.65 5.44
N GLY A 142 13.53 4.95 4.30
CA GLY A 142 13.29 3.51 4.23
C GLY A 142 11.81 3.11 4.18
N LEU A 143 10.86 4.03 4.08
CA LEU A 143 9.46 3.65 3.94
C LEU A 143 9.17 3.12 2.54
N VAL A 144 8.36 2.06 2.45
CA VAL A 144 7.86 1.49 1.20
C VAL A 144 6.35 1.36 1.32
N MET A 145 5.63 2.30 0.69
CA MET A 145 4.17 2.38 0.77
C MET A 145 3.49 1.46 -0.23
N TYR A 146 2.45 0.76 0.23
CA TYR A 146 1.50 0.00 -0.56
C TYR A 146 0.11 0.50 -0.19
N ALA A 147 -0.71 0.90 -1.16
CA ALA A 147 -2.08 1.31 -0.88
C ALA A 147 -3.05 0.72 -1.89
N LEU A 148 -4.19 0.27 -1.38
CA LEU A 148 -5.21 -0.45 -2.12
C LEU A 148 -6.44 0.44 -2.23
N PHE A 149 -7.05 0.46 -3.40
CA PHE A 149 -8.24 1.27 -3.70
C PHE A 149 -9.19 0.51 -4.60
N GLN A 150 -10.49 0.77 -4.47
CA GLN A 150 -11.44 0.16 -5.38
C GLN A 150 -11.51 0.95 -6.68
N ARG A 151 -11.63 2.28 -6.57
CA ARG A 151 -11.86 3.14 -7.72
C ARG A 151 -10.85 4.29 -7.85
N PRO A 152 -10.49 4.71 -9.07
CA PRO A 152 -9.49 5.76 -9.29
C PRO A 152 -9.83 7.11 -8.64
N GLN A 153 -11.10 7.50 -8.60
CA GLN A 153 -11.56 8.73 -7.94
C GLN A 153 -11.27 8.75 -6.44
N GLU A 154 -11.09 7.59 -5.81
CA GLU A 154 -10.77 7.48 -4.38
C GLU A 154 -9.28 7.67 -4.12
N VAL A 155 -8.44 7.57 -5.17
CA VAL A 155 -6.99 7.60 -5.05
C VAL A 155 -6.49 9.04 -4.97
N PRO A 156 -5.82 9.45 -3.87
CA PRO A 156 -5.22 10.77 -3.80
C PRO A 156 -4.14 10.94 -4.87
N LYS A 157 -4.10 12.12 -5.52
CA LYS A 157 -3.09 12.43 -6.55
C LYS A 157 -1.65 12.21 -6.08
N THR A 158 -1.37 12.47 -4.80
CA THR A 158 -0.05 12.20 -4.20
C THR A 158 0.31 10.71 -4.27
N VAL A 159 -0.64 9.81 -3.98
CA VAL A 159 -0.41 8.37 -4.05
C VAL A 159 -0.15 7.93 -5.49
N VAL A 160 -0.98 8.39 -6.45
CA VAL A 160 -0.78 8.10 -7.88
C VAL A 160 0.58 8.58 -8.37
N ARG A 161 0.94 9.82 -8.03
CA ARG A 161 2.17 10.48 -8.47
C ARG A 161 3.41 9.99 -7.75
N GLN A 162 3.33 9.48 -6.53
CA GLN A 162 4.52 9.00 -5.80
C GLN A 162 4.68 7.48 -5.89
N SER A 163 3.69 6.75 -6.41
CA SER A 163 3.82 5.31 -6.67
C SER A 163 4.68 5.07 -7.92
N GLN A 164 5.79 4.37 -7.73
CA GLN A 164 6.66 3.90 -8.82
C GLN A 164 5.93 2.83 -9.63
N PHE A 165 5.15 1.99 -8.95
CA PHE A 165 4.41 0.90 -9.55
C PHE A 165 2.90 1.13 -9.41
N LYS A 166 2.16 0.82 -10.46
CA LYS A 166 0.69 0.79 -10.47
C LYS A 166 0.23 -0.59 -10.92
N TRP A 167 -0.44 -1.30 -10.02
CA TRP A 167 -1.08 -2.57 -10.31
C TRP A 167 -2.57 -2.32 -10.51
N ILE A 168 -3.05 -2.49 -11.74
CA ILE A 168 -4.43 -2.20 -12.13
C ILE A 168 -5.09 -3.51 -12.55
N GLY A 169 -5.99 -4.03 -11.73
CA GLY A 169 -6.85 -5.15 -12.05
C GLY A 169 -8.17 -4.71 -12.67
N LYS A 170 -9.10 -5.67 -12.81
CA LYS A 170 -10.46 -5.46 -13.35
C LYS A 170 -11.17 -4.24 -12.75
N GLN A 171 -11.83 -3.47 -13.62
CA GLN A 171 -12.66 -2.31 -13.29
C GLN A 171 -14.10 -2.57 -13.77
N ASP A 172 -15.10 -2.05 -13.04
CA ASP A 172 -16.51 -2.23 -13.44
C ASP A 172 -17.04 -1.11 -14.33
N ALA A 173 -16.45 0.08 -14.24
CA ALA A 173 -16.93 1.27 -14.94
C ALA A 173 -15.95 1.70 -16.04
N LYS A 174 -16.48 1.94 -17.24
CA LYS A 174 -15.68 2.46 -18.37
C LYS A 174 -14.99 3.80 -18.07
N ALA A 175 -15.54 4.60 -17.15
CA ALA A 175 -14.90 5.83 -16.67
C ALA A 175 -13.60 5.53 -15.90
N ASP A 176 -13.58 4.46 -15.10
CA ASP A 176 -12.42 4.02 -14.34
C ASP A 176 -11.36 3.43 -15.28
N CYS A 177 -11.78 2.64 -16.28
CA CYS A 177 -10.91 2.16 -17.36
C CYS A 177 -10.24 3.34 -18.10
N ARG A 178 -11.01 4.39 -18.43
CA ARG A 178 -10.49 5.59 -19.10
C ARG A 178 -9.44 6.32 -18.26
N TYR A 179 -9.69 6.46 -16.96
CA TYR A 179 -8.73 7.10 -16.06
C TYR A 179 -7.43 6.31 -16.02
N TRP A 180 -7.51 4.99 -15.77
CA TRP A 180 -6.31 4.17 -15.64
C TRP A 180 -5.56 4.05 -16.96
N SER A 181 -6.25 3.94 -18.09
CA SER A 181 -5.65 3.91 -19.43
C SER A 181 -4.62 5.02 -19.63
N ALA A 182 -4.97 6.26 -19.25
CA ALA A 182 -4.06 7.40 -19.34
C ALA A 182 -2.90 7.35 -18.32
N GLU A 183 -3.11 6.73 -17.16
CA GLU A 183 -2.10 6.65 -16.09
C GLU A 183 -1.09 5.49 -16.25
N ILE A 184 -1.45 4.46 -17.03
CA ILE A 184 -0.60 3.26 -17.24
C ILE A 184 -0.19 3.00 -18.68
N ASP A 185 -0.64 3.81 -19.63
CA ASP A 185 -0.36 3.68 -21.07
C ASP A 185 -0.88 2.36 -21.66
N VAL A 186 -2.12 1.97 -21.30
CA VAL A 186 -2.81 0.77 -21.81
C VAL A 186 -4.12 1.20 -22.48
N PRO A 187 -4.50 0.66 -23.64
CA PRO A 187 -5.81 0.94 -24.25
C PRO A 187 -6.98 0.71 -23.29
N ILE A 188 -8.02 1.56 -23.38
CA ILE A 188 -9.19 1.47 -22.50
C ILE A 188 -9.85 0.10 -22.62
N GLU A 189 -9.96 -0.41 -23.85
CA GLU A 189 -10.57 -1.68 -24.21
C GLU A 189 -9.85 -2.86 -23.55
N ASP A 190 -8.53 -2.78 -23.37
CA ASP A 190 -7.75 -3.84 -22.77
C ASP A 190 -7.93 -3.89 -21.25
N ILE A 191 -8.10 -2.73 -20.60
CA ILE A 191 -8.45 -2.67 -19.16
C ILE A 191 -9.88 -3.16 -18.93
N ASP A 192 -10.81 -2.76 -19.81
CA ASP A 192 -12.24 -3.13 -19.76
C ASP A 192 -12.46 -4.63 -19.94
N ARG A 193 -11.52 -5.32 -20.62
CA ARG A 193 -11.57 -6.77 -20.86
C ARG A 193 -10.92 -7.62 -19.77
N LEU A 194 -10.21 -7.01 -18.80
CA LEU A 194 -9.59 -7.75 -17.72
C LEU A 194 -10.62 -8.61 -16.99
N GLN A 195 -10.35 -9.91 -16.91
CA GLN A 195 -11.15 -10.81 -16.09
C GLN A 195 -10.69 -10.76 -14.63
N ASP A 196 -11.42 -11.46 -13.75
CA ASP A 196 -11.01 -11.60 -12.37
C ASP A 196 -9.59 -12.16 -12.30
N LEU A 197 -8.78 -11.60 -11.38
CA LEU A 197 -7.37 -11.95 -11.15
C LEU A 197 -6.39 -11.56 -12.26
N GLU A 198 -6.85 -10.94 -13.34
CA GLU A 198 -5.99 -10.38 -14.39
C GLU A 198 -5.66 -8.92 -14.11
N TYR A 199 -4.48 -8.48 -14.54
CA TYR A 199 -4.00 -7.14 -14.24
C TYR A 199 -2.99 -6.62 -15.26
N TYR A 200 -2.81 -5.31 -15.25
CA TYR A 200 -1.65 -4.63 -15.78
C TYR A 200 -0.77 -4.08 -14.65
N LEU A 201 0.53 -4.31 -14.74
CA LEU A 201 1.53 -3.72 -13.88
C LEU A 201 2.33 -2.68 -14.68
N LYS A 202 2.27 -1.43 -14.24
CA LYS A 202 3.07 -0.34 -14.80
C LYS A 202 4.15 0.08 -13.82
N GLU A 203 5.40 -0.04 -14.23
CA GLU A 203 6.50 0.71 -13.64
C GLU A 203 6.65 2.05 -14.37
N LYS A 204 6.82 3.15 -13.63
CA LYS A 204 7.05 4.47 -14.25
C LYS A 204 8.28 4.46 -15.15
N GLY A 205 8.09 4.95 -16.37
CA GLY A 205 9.14 4.98 -17.39
C GLY A 205 9.35 3.66 -18.13
N ALA A 206 8.58 2.62 -17.83
CA ALA A 206 8.62 1.32 -18.51
C ALA A 206 7.29 1.03 -19.23
N ALA A 207 7.29 0.07 -20.16
CA ALA A 207 6.06 -0.43 -20.76
C ALA A 207 5.20 -1.18 -19.71
N PRO A 208 3.86 -1.10 -19.79
CA PRO A 208 2.98 -1.90 -18.94
C PRO A 208 3.12 -3.39 -19.26
N GLN A 209 2.97 -4.22 -18.23
CA GLN A 209 3.03 -5.68 -18.35
C GLN A 209 1.69 -6.29 -17.96
N TYR A 210 1.14 -7.12 -18.82
CA TYR A 210 -0.03 -7.93 -18.49
C TYR A 210 0.37 -9.09 -17.56
N GLY A 211 -0.52 -9.46 -16.64
CA GLY A 211 -0.32 -10.60 -15.76
C GLY A 211 -1.62 -11.19 -15.22
N LYS A 212 -1.52 -12.37 -14.61
CA LYS A 212 -2.61 -13.09 -13.97
C LYS A 212 -2.17 -13.65 -12.62
N ILE A 213 -2.98 -13.44 -11.59
CA ILE A 213 -2.78 -14.04 -10.27
C ILE A 213 -3.18 -15.51 -10.35
N ALA A 214 -2.25 -16.40 -9.99
CA ALA A 214 -2.55 -17.81 -9.84
C ALA A 214 -3.19 -18.03 -8.46
N LEU A 215 -4.36 -18.63 -8.38
CA LEU A 215 -4.87 -19.11 -7.09
C LEU A 215 -4.07 -20.36 -6.71
N PRO A 216 -3.70 -20.54 -5.43
CA PRO A 216 -3.21 -21.83 -4.97
C PRO A 216 -4.33 -22.88 -5.16
N ASP A 217 -3.95 -24.04 -5.68
CA ASP A 217 -4.81 -25.22 -5.81
C ASP A 217 -5.41 -25.68 -4.47
#